data_AF-A0A7X6VBG6-F1
#
_entry.id   AF-A0A7X6VBG6-F1
#
_cell.length_a   1.000
_cell.length_b   1.000
_cell.length_c   1.000
_cell.angle_alpha   90.00
_cell.angle_beta   90.00
_cell.angle_gamma   90.00
#
_symmetry.space_group_name_H-M   'P 1'
#
loop_
_entity.id
_entity.type
_entity.pdbx_description
1 polymer ?
#
loop_
_entity_poly.entity_id
_entity_poly.type
_entity_poly.pdbx_seq_one_letter_code
_entity_poly.pdbx_strand_id
1 'polypeptide(L)'
;MTEGMLKMMGVFAELERNMTLQRIRNGMANAKAKGKLIGRPKLTQDKIPRIFYRYYPRFKNGEITKVELGRLCGLARSSVYRYLQIIEGGES
;
A
#
# COMPACT_ATOMS: atom_id res chain seq x y z
N MET A 1 11.34 22.02 -43.05
CA MET A 1 12.18 20.85 -42.68
C MET A 1 12.27 20.61 -41.17
N THR A 2 12.19 21.65 -40.32
CA THR A 2 12.29 21.53 -38.85
C THR A 2 11.10 20.84 -38.18
N GLU A 3 9.87 21.08 -38.65
CA GLU A 3 8.65 20.52 -38.05
C GLU A 3 8.57 18.98 -38.17
N GLY A 4 8.90 18.41 -39.33
CA GLY A 4 8.90 16.97 -39.53
C GLY A 4 9.94 16.27 -38.65
N MET A 5 11.12 16.88 -38.47
CA MET A 5 12.18 16.34 -37.61
C MET A 5 11.75 16.31 -36.13
N LEU A 6 11.10 17.38 -35.65
CA LEU A 6 10.57 17.43 -34.29
C LEU A 6 9.47 16.38 -34.05
N LYS A 7 8.57 16.17 -35.02
CA LYS A 7 7.54 15.12 -34.93
C LYS A 7 8.17 13.72 -34.89
N MET A 8 9.17 13.47 -35.73
CA MET A 8 9.89 12.19 -35.72
C MET A 8 10.62 11.95 -34.39
N MET A 9 11.27 12.97 -33.82
CA MET A 9 11.89 12.88 -32.49
C MET A 9 10.86 12.55 -31.39
N GLY A 10 9.66 13.13 -31.46
CA GLY A 10 8.56 12.79 -30.55
C GLY A 10 8.15 11.32 -30.64
N VAL A 11 8.01 10.80 -31.86
CA VAL A 11 7.68 9.37 -32.10
C VAL A 11 8.76 8.44 -31.53
N PHE A 12 10.04 8.78 -31.70
CA PHE A 12 11.13 7.99 -31.13
C PHE A 12 11.14 8.01 -29.60
N ALA A 13 10.93 9.18 -28.99
CA ALA A 13 10.85 9.30 -27.54
C ALA A 13 9.69 8.47 -26.95
N GLU A 14 8.53 8.43 -27.63
CA GLU A 14 7.42 7.58 -27.23
C GLU A 14 7.73 6.09 -27.38
N LEU A 15 8.40 5.69 -28.47
CA LEU A 15 8.84 4.31 -28.71
C LEU A 15 9.79 3.84 -27.59
N GLU A 16 10.79 4.63 -27.24
CA GLU A 16 11.74 4.31 -26.17
C GLU A 16 11.08 4.18 -24.80
N ARG A 17 10.15 5.09 -24.49
CA ARG A 17 9.35 5.03 -23.27
C ARG A 17 8.53 3.74 -23.22
N ASN A 18 7.87 3.38 -24.33
CA ASN A 18 7.04 2.19 -24.42
C ASN A 18 7.86 0.90 -24.26
N MET A 19 9.04 0.81 -24.89
CA MET A 19 9.95 -0.31 -24.71
C MET A 19 10.42 -0.45 -23.26
N THR A 20 10.72 0.67 -22.60
CA THR A 20 11.12 0.66 -21.18
C THR A 20 9.98 0.18 -20.27
N LEU A 21 8.76 0.66 -20.50
CA LEU A 21 7.58 0.21 -19.76
C LEU A 21 7.29 -1.28 -19.95
N GLN A 22 7.43 -1.80 -21.17
CA GLN A 22 7.30 -3.23 -21.45
C GLN A 22 8.33 -4.05 -20.67
N ARG A 23 9.59 -3.61 -20.64
CA ARG A 23 10.65 -4.28 -19.87
C ARG A 23 10.35 -4.31 -18.38
N ILE A 24 9.88 -3.20 -17.80
CA ILE A 24 9.49 -3.13 -16.39
C ILE A 24 8.33 -4.08 -16.10
N ARG A 25 7.30 -4.10 -16.96
CA ARG A 25 6.16 -5.03 -16.83
C ARG A 25 6.60 -6.49 -16.88
N ASN A 26 7.48 -6.85 -17.81
CA ASN A 26 8.03 -8.20 -17.92
C ASN A 26 8.85 -8.58 -16.67
N GLY A 27 9.65 -7.65 -16.15
CA GLY A 27 10.41 -7.84 -14.91
C GLY A 27 9.49 -8.06 -13.70
N MET A 28 8.43 -7.26 -13.56
CA MET A 28 7.43 -7.43 -12.50
C MET A 28 6.68 -8.76 -12.63
N ALA A 29 6.29 -9.15 -13.84
CA ALA A 29 5.63 -10.44 -14.09
C ALA A 29 6.52 -11.62 -13.68
N ASN A 30 7.82 -11.59 -14.03
CA ASN A 30 8.79 -12.60 -13.61
C ASN A 30 8.97 -12.62 -12.08
N ALA A 31 9.08 -11.46 -11.44
CA ALA A 31 9.18 -11.37 -9.97
C ALA A 31 7.92 -11.95 -9.27
N LYS A 32 6.73 -11.68 -9.84
CA LYS A 32 5.47 -12.26 -9.36
C LYS A 32 5.43 -13.78 -9.53
N ALA A 33 5.87 -14.29 -10.68
CA ALA A 33 5.95 -15.73 -10.95
C ALA A 33 6.91 -16.46 -9.98
N LYS A 34 7.98 -15.79 -9.56
CA LYS A 34 8.91 -16.26 -8.52
C LYS A 34 8.35 -16.13 -7.09
N GLY A 35 7.11 -15.70 -6.92
CA GLY A 35 6.46 -15.57 -5.61
C GLY A 35 6.90 -14.35 -4.79
N LYS A 36 7.63 -13.39 -5.37
CA LYS A 36 8.04 -12.18 -4.65
C LYS A 36 6.82 -11.28 -4.42
N LEU A 37 6.64 -10.82 -3.18
CA LEU A 37 5.61 -9.83 -2.84
C LEU A 37 5.96 -8.49 -3.50
N ILE A 38 5.11 -8.05 -4.43
CA ILE A 38 5.24 -6.76 -5.12
C ILE A 38 4.33 -5.74 -4.42
N GLY A 39 4.85 -4.54 -4.15
CA GLY A 39 4.12 -3.46 -3.50
C GLY A 39 4.20 -3.51 -1.97
N ARG A 40 3.26 -2.81 -1.31
CA ARG A 40 3.23 -2.74 0.16
C ARG A 40 2.82 -4.10 0.72
N PRO A 41 3.56 -4.68 1.69
CA PRO A 41 3.19 -5.95 2.29
C PRO A 41 1.81 -5.86 2.94
N LYS A 42 1.04 -6.95 2.89
CA LYS A 42 -0.20 -7.06 3.64
C LYS A 42 0.09 -6.83 5.12
N LEU A 43 -0.81 -6.09 5.76
CA LEU A 43 -0.73 -5.83 7.19
C LEU A 43 -1.37 -7.03 7.90
N THR A 44 -0.56 -7.81 8.59
CA THR A 44 -1.00 -8.94 9.41
C THR A 44 -1.12 -8.50 10.86
N GLN A 45 -1.87 -9.24 11.68
CA GLN A 45 -2.02 -9.00 13.12
C GLN A 45 -0.66 -8.81 13.83
N ASP A 46 0.36 -9.61 13.47
CA ASP A 46 1.70 -9.52 14.05
C ASP A 46 2.44 -8.20 13.78
N LYS A 47 2.03 -7.47 12.73
CA LYS A 47 2.62 -6.18 12.35
C LYS A 47 1.93 -4.99 13.01
N ILE A 48 0.85 -5.23 13.77
CA ILE A 48 0.17 -4.20 14.53
C ILE A 48 1.05 -3.84 15.74
N PRO A 49 1.27 -2.54 16.02
CA PRO A 49 2.06 -2.11 17.18
C PRO A 49 1.53 -2.69 18.49
N ARG A 50 2.45 -3.16 19.36
CA ARG A 50 2.10 -3.68 20.70
C ARG A 50 1.30 -2.68 21.54
N ILE A 51 1.52 -1.38 21.35
CA ILE A 51 0.78 -0.33 22.05
C ILE A 51 -0.73 -0.39 21.75
N PHE A 52 -1.11 -0.78 20.54
CA PHE A 52 -2.51 -0.95 20.16
C PHE A 52 -3.18 -2.08 20.95
N TYR A 53 -2.51 -3.23 21.06
CA TYR A 53 -2.99 -4.37 21.84
C TYR A 53 -3.13 -4.08 23.33
N ARG A 54 -2.33 -3.16 23.88
CA ARG A 54 -2.45 -2.72 25.28
C ARG A 54 -3.78 -2.00 25.56
N TYR A 55 -4.23 -1.16 24.63
CA TYR A 55 -5.47 -0.38 24.79
C TYR A 55 -6.71 -1.06 24.19
N TYR A 56 -6.53 -2.06 23.33
CA TYR A 56 -7.61 -2.79 22.70
C TYR A 56 -8.65 -3.41 23.67
N PRO A 57 -8.26 -4.05 24.80
CA PRO A 57 -9.24 -4.56 25.77
C PRO A 57 -10.14 -3.48 26.36
N ARG A 58 -9.59 -2.28 26.63
CA ARG A 58 -10.36 -1.13 27.15
C ARG A 58 -11.38 -0.64 26.11
N PHE A 59 -11.00 -0.67 24.83
CA PHE A 59 -11.90 -0.38 23.73
C PHE A 59 -13.02 -1.43 23.64
N LYS A 60 -12.68 -2.73 23.75
CA LYS A 60 -13.64 -3.84 23.72
C LYS A 60 -14.65 -3.78 24.89
N ASN A 61 -14.21 -3.30 26.05
CA ASN A 61 -15.05 -3.09 27.23
C ASN A 61 -15.91 -1.81 27.14
N GLY A 62 -15.77 -1.00 26.09
CA GLY A 62 -16.52 0.24 25.92
C GLY A 62 -16.01 1.43 26.76
N GLU A 63 -14.85 1.32 27.41
CA GLU A 63 -14.27 2.39 28.24
C GLU A 63 -13.70 3.56 27.42
N ILE A 64 -13.33 3.31 26.15
CA ILE A 64 -12.69 4.30 25.28
C ILE A 64 -13.32 4.26 23.89
N THR A 65 -13.37 5.43 23.25
CA THR A 65 -13.86 5.57 21.87
C THR A 65 -12.75 5.31 20.84
N LYS A 66 -13.15 5.03 19.58
CA LYS A 66 -12.21 4.81 18.46
C LYS A 66 -11.23 6.00 18.26
N VAL A 67 -11.70 7.22 18.52
CA VAL A 67 -10.90 8.45 18.41
C VAL A 67 -9.84 8.51 19.52
N GLU A 68 -10.23 8.19 20.75
CA GLU A 68 -9.31 8.15 21.90
C GLU A 68 -8.29 7.03 21.76
N LEU A 69 -8.70 5.86 21.27
CA LEU A 69 -7.77 4.76 20.95
C LEU A 69 -6.67 5.21 19.98
N GLY A 70 -7.04 5.95 18.92
CA GLY A 70 -6.08 6.53 17.98
C GLY A 70 -5.13 7.55 18.62
N ARG A 71 -5.66 8.45 19.46
CA ARG A 71 -4.84 9.44 20.18
C ARG A 71 -3.85 8.79 21.15
N LEU A 72 -4.31 7.82 21.94
CA LEU A 72 -3.49 7.09 22.91
C LEU A 72 -2.39 6.25 22.24
N CYS A 73 -2.67 5.71 21.06
CA CYS A 73 -1.70 4.91 20.29
C CYS A 73 -0.84 5.76 19.34
N GLY A 74 -1.09 7.07 19.20
CA GLY A 74 -0.42 7.92 18.21
C GLY A 74 -0.72 7.54 16.75
N LEU A 75 -1.89 6.92 16.50
CA LEU A 75 -2.29 6.40 15.19
C LEU A 75 -3.29 7.33 14.50
N ALA A 76 -3.19 7.44 13.18
CA ALA A 76 -4.21 8.08 12.36
C ALA A 76 -5.53 7.30 12.46
N ARG A 77 -6.67 8.01 12.35
CA ARG A 77 -8.00 7.39 12.43
C ARG A 77 -8.13 6.23 11.42
N SER A 78 -7.67 6.41 10.19
CA SER A 78 -7.70 5.39 9.13
C SER A 78 -6.91 4.12 9.50
N SER A 79 -5.78 4.26 10.20
CA SER A 79 -5.01 3.12 10.71
C SER A 79 -5.76 2.37 11.79
N VAL A 80 -6.43 3.09 12.71
CA VAL A 80 -7.25 2.46 13.77
C VAL A 80 -8.37 1.63 13.18
N TYR A 81 -9.14 2.19 12.23
CA TYR A 81 -10.22 1.43 11.55
C TYR A 81 -9.68 0.20 10.83
N ARG A 82 -8.56 0.35 10.11
CA ARG A 82 -7.92 -0.78 9.41
C ARG A 82 -7.45 -1.87 10.37
N TYR A 83 -6.92 -1.51 11.53
CA TYR A 83 -6.43 -2.47 12.52
C TYR A 83 -7.58 -3.20 13.19
N LEU A 84 -8.67 -2.49 13.51
CA LEU A 84 -9.90 -3.10 14.03
C LEU A 84 -10.48 -4.10 13.02
N GLN A 85 -10.57 -3.76 11.73
CA GLN A 85 -11.02 -4.70 10.70
C GLN A 85 -10.16 -5.98 10.66
N ILE A 86 -8.84 -5.85 10.72
CA ILE A 86 -7.91 -7.00 10.69
C ILE A 86 -8.03 -7.88 11.95
N ILE A 87 -8.37 -7.31 13.10
CA ILE A 87 -8.50 -8.03 14.38
C ILE A 87 -9.90 -8.65 14.53
N GLU A 88 -10.94 -7.94 14.12
CA GLU A 88 -12.35 -8.36 14.22
C GLU A 88 -12.76 -9.32 13.08
N GLY A 89 -11.82 -9.73 12.22
CA GLY A 89 -12.06 -10.70 11.16
C GLY A 89 -12.75 -10.13 9.92
N GLY A 90 -12.77 -8.81 9.76
CA GLY A 90 -13.19 -8.16 8.53
C GLY A 90 -12.17 -8.41 7.44
N GLU A 91 -12.51 -9.32 6.52
CA GLU A 91 -11.71 -9.71 5.36
C GLU A 91 -11.11 -8.49 4.62
N SER A 92 -9.84 -8.61 4.21
CA SER A 92 -9.16 -7.74 3.24
C SER A 92 -8.19 -8.53 2.37
#